data_AF-A0AAD7ZQF8-F1
#
_entry.id   AF-A0AAD7ZQF8-F1
#
_cell.length_a   1.000
_cell.length_b   1.000
_cell.length_c   1.000
_cell.angle_alpha   90.00
_cell.angle_beta   90.00
_cell.angle_gamma   90.00
#
_symmetry.space_group_name_H-M   'P 1'
#
loop_
_entity.id
_entity.type
_entity.pdbx_description
1 polymer ?
#
loop_
_entity_poly.entity_id
_entity_poly.type
_entity_poly.pdbx_seq_one_letter_code
_entity_poly.pdbx_strand_id
1 'polypeptide(L)'
;FPVPVVGDSGSVHREGVPGSLPVECSLSTAAVNLLHRLLDPDPRSRLRSLLNLQGTAFFKDFSFSDARAKKFSPHQVLKSHFPNGPPQKQTSDIDEKEFSNFDSVVINDS
;
A
#
# COMPACT_ATOMS: atom_id res chain seq x y z
N PHE A 1 28.58 -22.51 -26.90
CA PHE A 1 27.68 -21.47 -26.38
C PHE A 1 26.48 -22.14 -25.76
N PRO A 2 26.21 -22.02 -24.45
CA PRO A 2 25.02 -22.64 -23.86
C PRO A 2 23.80 -21.75 -24.13
N VAL A 3 22.69 -22.40 -24.46
CA VAL A 3 21.38 -21.84 -24.84
C VAL A 3 20.62 -21.25 -23.64
N PRO A 4 19.78 -20.22 -23.84
CA PRO A 4 19.04 -19.57 -22.76
C PRO A 4 17.96 -20.49 -22.20
N VAL A 5 17.92 -20.60 -20.87
CA VAL A 5 16.93 -21.39 -20.15
C VAL A 5 15.55 -20.73 -20.35
N VAL A 6 14.60 -21.54 -20.80
CA VAL A 6 13.19 -21.19 -20.97
C VAL A 6 12.66 -20.70 -19.62
N GLY A 7 12.14 -19.47 -19.60
CA GLY A 7 11.50 -18.88 -18.43
C GLY A 7 10.22 -19.63 -18.11
N ASP A 8 10.27 -20.44 -17.06
CA ASP A 8 9.11 -21.04 -16.43
C ASP A 8 8.16 -19.92 -15.97
N SER A 9 6.96 -19.91 -16.54
CA SER A 9 5.88 -18.98 -16.25
C SER A 9 5.09 -19.47 -15.04
N GLY A 10 5.78 -19.68 -13.91
CA GLY A 10 5.18 -19.97 -12.63
C GLY A 10 5.27 -18.72 -11.75
N SER A 11 4.15 -18.10 -11.42
CA SER A 11 4.08 -16.99 -10.48
C SER A 11 4.43 -17.47 -9.06
N VAL A 12 5.72 -17.60 -8.78
CA VAL A 12 6.22 -17.86 -7.43
C VAL A 12 6.02 -16.58 -6.63
N HIS A 13 4.99 -16.58 -5.79
CA HIS A 13 4.84 -15.59 -4.72
C HIS A 13 6.04 -15.74 -3.77
N ARG A 14 7.12 -15.01 -4.05
CA ARG A 14 8.29 -14.95 -3.18
C ARG A 14 8.00 -13.93 -2.10
N GLU A 15 7.61 -14.40 -0.92
CA GLU A 15 7.64 -13.58 0.28
C GLU A 15 9.05 -13.01 0.46
N GLY A 16 9.15 -11.69 0.63
CA GLY A 16 10.42 -10.99 0.88
C GLY A 16 11.06 -10.30 -0.33
N VAL A 17 10.44 -10.31 -1.52
CA VAL A 17 10.90 -9.48 -2.64
C VAL A 17 10.27 -8.09 -2.55
N PRO A 18 11.01 -6.99 -2.73
CA PRO A 18 10.43 -5.66 -2.81
C PRO A 18 9.23 -5.63 -3.78
N GLY A 19 8.10 -5.07 -3.34
CA GLY A 19 6.89 -4.97 -4.14
C GLY A 19 5.97 -6.20 -4.17
N SER A 20 6.34 -7.31 -3.51
CA SER A 20 5.44 -8.45 -3.32
C SER A 20 4.42 -8.18 -2.22
N LEU A 21 3.17 -8.61 -2.42
CA LEU A 21 2.14 -8.62 -1.38
C LEU A 21 2.18 -9.95 -0.62
N PRO A 22 1.86 -9.97 0.69
CA PRO A 22 1.70 -11.21 1.46
C PRO A 22 0.63 -12.11 0.84
N VAL A 23 0.81 -13.43 0.96
CA VAL A 23 -0.11 -14.43 0.38
C VAL A 23 -1.50 -14.35 1.02
N GLU A 24 -1.57 -13.96 2.29
CA GLU A 24 -2.79 -13.95 3.12
C GLU A 24 -3.64 -12.67 3.00
N CYS A 25 -3.60 -11.95 1.88
CA CYS A 25 -4.32 -10.68 1.71
C CYS A 25 -5.70 -10.87 1.04
N SER A 26 -6.79 -10.73 1.80
CA SER A 26 -8.17 -10.73 1.29
C SER A 26 -8.59 -9.39 0.67
N LEU A 27 -7.94 -9.01 -0.42
CA LEU A 27 -8.19 -7.75 -1.14
C LEU A 27 -8.93 -7.98 -2.46
N SER A 28 -9.68 -6.97 -2.93
CA SER A 28 -10.27 -7.02 -4.26
C SER A 28 -9.18 -6.99 -5.34
N THR A 29 -9.44 -7.58 -6.51
CA THR A 29 -8.50 -7.58 -7.65
C THR A 29 -8.06 -6.16 -8.04
N ALA A 30 -8.98 -5.20 -7.98
CA ALA A 30 -8.67 -3.79 -8.25
C ALA A 30 -7.68 -3.20 -7.22
N ALA A 31 -7.82 -3.56 -5.94
CA ALA A 31 -6.92 -3.15 -4.89
C ALA A 31 -5.52 -3.79 -5.03
N VAL A 32 -5.47 -5.10 -5.34
CA VAL A 32 -4.22 -5.81 -5.60
C VAL A 32 -3.44 -5.17 -6.76
N ASN A 33 -4.12 -4.89 -7.87
CA ASN A 33 -3.51 -4.23 -9.03
C ASN A 33 -2.99 -2.83 -8.71
N LEU A 34 -3.75 -2.06 -7.93
CA LEU A 34 -3.30 -0.74 -7.48
C LEU A 34 -2.03 -0.85 -6.63
N LEU A 35 -2.00 -1.78 -5.66
CA LEU A 35 -0.86 -1.98 -4.78
C LEU A 35 0.39 -2.43 -5.54
N HIS A 36 0.28 -3.37 -6.48
CA HIS A 36 1.43 -3.77 -7.29
C HIS A 36 2.05 -2.60 -8.06
N ARG A 37 1.23 -1.66 -8.57
CA ARG A 37 1.72 -0.47 -9.27
C ARG A 37 2.32 0.57 -8.33
N LEU A 38 1.80 0.70 -7.11
CA LEU A 38 2.33 1.63 -6.11
C LEU A 38 3.63 1.13 -5.48
N LEU A 39 3.73 -0.18 -5.28
CA LEU A 39 4.85 -0.85 -4.62
C LEU A 39 5.91 -1.37 -5.60
N ASP A 40 5.80 -1.01 -6.88
CA ASP A 40 6.77 -1.43 -7.91
C ASP A 40 8.20 -0.99 -7.51
N PRO A 41 9.16 -1.91 -7.43
CA PRO A 41 10.55 -1.59 -7.12
C PRO A 41 11.19 -0.61 -8.10
N ASP A 42 10.85 -0.69 -9.40
CA ASP A 42 11.37 0.23 -10.40
C ASP A 42 10.58 1.57 -10.34
N PRO A 43 11.23 2.69 -9.98
CA PRO A 43 10.56 3.99 -9.89
C PRO A 43 10.00 4.48 -11.25
N ARG A 44 10.49 3.97 -12.38
CA ARG A 44 10.04 4.39 -13.71
C ARG A 44 8.68 3.82 -14.08
N SER A 45 8.43 2.57 -13.68
CA SER A 45 7.15 1.88 -13.86
C SER A 45 6.18 2.13 -12.70
N ARG A 46 6.67 2.52 -11.52
CA ARG A 46 5.85 2.89 -10.36
C ARG A 46 4.83 3.97 -10.70
N LEU A 47 3.61 3.79 -10.18
CA LEU A 47 2.55 4.77 -10.29
C LEU A 47 2.96 6.09 -9.62
N ARG A 48 3.16 7.14 -10.43
CA ARG A 48 3.78 8.40 -10.02
C ARG A 48 2.95 9.66 -10.24
N SER A 49 1.74 9.55 -10.79
CA SER A 49 0.89 10.70 -11.07
C SER A 49 -0.53 10.50 -10.55
N LEU A 50 -1.14 11.60 -10.10
CA LEU A 50 -2.54 11.62 -9.68
C LEU A 50 -3.48 11.26 -10.84
N LEU A 51 -3.16 11.66 -12.06
CA LEU A 51 -3.97 11.32 -13.23
C LEU A 51 -4.02 9.81 -13.45
N ASN A 52 -2.86 9.12 -13.37
CA ASN A 52 -2.81 7.68 -13.53
C ASN A 52 -3.48 6.95 -12.36
N LEU A 53 -3.40 7.51 -11.14
CA LEU A 53 -4.09 7.00 -9.96
C LEU A 53 -5.61 7.04 -10.14
N GLN A 54 -6.13 8.18 -10.59
CA GLN A 54 -7.56 8.39 -10.84
C GLN A 54 -8.10 7.43 -11.91
N GLY A 55 -7.29 7.08 -12.91
CA GLY A 55 -7.67 6.15 -13.98
C GLY A 55 -7.65 4.66 -13.60
N THR A 56 -7.29 4.30 -12.36
CA THR A 56 -7.28 2.89 -11.94
C THR A 56 -8.69 2.37 -11.67
N ALA A 57 -8.91 1.08 -11.93
CA ALA A 57 -10.21 0.42 -11.67
C ALA A 57 -10.64 0.50 -10.20
N PHE A 58 -9.69 0.68 -9.27
CA PHE A 58 -9.98 0.86 -7.85
C PHE A 58 -10.82 2.13 -7.58
N PHE A 59 -10.62 3.19 -8.37
CA PHE A 59 -11.32 4.47 -8.19
C PHE A 59 -12.44 4.73 -9.20
N LYS A 60 -12.88 3.70 -9.95
CA LYS A 60 -13.88 3.84 -11.03
C LYS A 60 -15.14 4.61 -10.59
N ASP A 61 -15.63 4.32 -9.38
CA ASP A 61 -16.86 4.90 -8.85
C ASP A 61 -16.60 5.99 -7.80
N PHE A 62 -15.36 6.49 -7.70
CA PHE A 62 -14.96 7.52 -6.76
C PHE A 62 -14.88 8.91 -7.42
N SER A 63 -15.60 9.88 -6.84
CA SER A 63 -15.63 11.25 -7.33
C SER A 63 -14.53 12.12 -6.70
N PHE A 64 -13.43 12.29 -7.43
CA PHE A 64 -12.33 13.17 -6.99
C PHE A 64 -12.71 14.65 -6.93
N SER A 65 -13.66 15.09 -7.75
CA SER A 65 -14.21 16.46 -7.68
C SER A 65 -14.94 16.71 -6.38
N ASP A 66 -15.78 15.78 -5.94
CA ASP A 66 -16.54 15.91 -4.70
C ASP A 66 -15.63 15.82 -3.46
N ALA A 67 -14.58 15.00 -3.54
CA ALA A 67 -13.56 14.91 -2.50
C ALA A 67 -12.79 16.23 -2.35
N ARG A 68 -12.37 16.84 -3.45
CA ARG A 68 -11.72 18.17 -3.44
C ARG A 68 -12.64 19.26 -2.90
N ALA A 69 -13.93 19.18 -3.22
CA ALA A 69 -14.95 20.10 -2.71
C ALA A 69 -15.38 19.81 -1.26
N LYS A 70 -14.75 18.85 -0.57
CA LYS A 70 -15.07 18.44 0.81
C LYS A 70 -16.53 18.05 1.02
N LYS A 71 -17.18 17.51 -0.02
CA LYS A 71 -18.57 17.02 0.09
C LYS A 71 -18.69 15.74 0.91
N PHE A 72 -17.58 15.02 1.09
CA PHE A 72 -17.51 13.86 1.98
C PHE A 72 -17.06 14.30 3.36
N SER A 73 -17.91 14.07 4.38
CA SER A 73 -17.48 14.17 5.76
C SER A 73 -16.61 12.95 6.12
N PRO A 74 -15.36 13.13 6.60
CA PRO A 74 -14.51 12.01 7.00
C PRO A 74 -15.19 11.11 8.05
N HIS A 75 -15.96 11.68 8.97
CA HIS A 75 -16.72 10.92 9.96
C HIS A 75 -17.82 10.05 9.33
N GLN A 76 -18.48 10.53 8.28
CA GLN A 76 -19.50 9.74 7.58
C GLN A 76 -18.87 8.59 6.80
N VAL A 77 -17.75 8.84 6.12
CA VAL A 77 -16.98 7.79 5.41
C VAL A 77 -16.53 6.72 6.40
N LEU A 78 -15.94 7.12 7.53
CA LEU A 78 -15.52 6.20 8.58
C LEU A 78 -16.69 5.38 9.12
N LYS A 79 -17.83 6.00 9.43
CA LYS A 79 -19.02 5.28 9.90
C LYS A 79 -19.58 4.31 8.85
N SER A 80 -19.50 4.66 7.56
CA SER A 80 -20.01 3.82 6.48
C SER A 80 -19.16 2.55 6.30
N HIS A 81 -17.84 2.64 6.45
CA HIS A 81 -16.92 1.52 6.26
C HIS A 81 -16.61 0.76 7.55
N PHE A 82 -16.69 1.45 8.69
CA PHE A 82 -16.39 0.94 10.02
C PHE A 82 -17.51 1.36 11.00
N PRO A 83 -18.72 0.80 10.86
CA PRO A 83 -19.87 1.21 11.67
C PRO A 83 -19.66 0.97 13.17
N ASN A 84 -18.88 -0.06 13.52
CA ASN A 84 -18.53 -0.42 14.90
C ASN A 84 -17.15 0.11 15.31
N GLY A 85 -16.57 1.03 14.53
CA GLY A 85 -15.18 1.44 14.64
C GLY A 85 -14.21 0.47 13.94
N PRO A 86 -12.98 0.93 13.64
CA PRO A 86 -11.95 0.07 13.07
C PRO A 86 -11.59 -1.03 14.07
N PRO A 87 -11.26 -2.26 13.59
CA PRO A 87 -10.83 -3.33 14.48
C PRO A 87 -9.59 -2.89 15.25
N GLN A 88 -9.66 -2.93 16.58
CA GLN A 88 -8.48 -2.72 17.43
C GLN A 88 -7.56 -3.93 17.27
N LYS A 89 -6.62 -3.86 16.33
CA LYS A 89 -5.49 -4.79 16.34
C LYS A 89 -4.62 -4.44 17.54
N GLN A 90 -4.57 -5.32 18.53
CA GLN A 90 -3.53 -5.27 19.56
C GLN A 90 -2.18 -5.35 18.85
N THR A 91 -1.42 -4.26 18.88
CA THR A 91 0.00 -4.25 18.51
C THR A 91 0.76 -4.84 19.71
N SER A 92 0.63 -6.14 19.95
CA SER A 92 1.18 -6.76 21.17
C SER A 92 2.67 -7.05 21.13
N ASP A 93 3.39 -6.83 20.01
CA ASP A 93 4.83 -7.15 19.92
C ASP A 93 5.61 -6.17 19.01
N ILE A 94 5.37 -4.86 19.13
CA ILE A 94 6.37 -3.89 18.68
C ILE A 94 7.23 -3.60 19.91
N ASP A 95 8.39 -4.25 19.97
CA ASP A 95 9.50 -3.90 20.87
C ASP A 95 9.61 -2.37 20.89
N GLU A 96 9.45 -1.77 22.07
CA GLU A 96 9.36 -0.34 22.33
C GLU A 96 10.70 0.37 22.07
N LYS A 97 11.33 0.15 20.91
CA LYS A 97 12.33 1.08 20.36
C LYS A 97 11.58 2.31 19.87
N GLU A 98 11.17 3.06 20.88
CA GLU A 98 10.73 4.44 20.96
C GLU A 98 11.22 5.26 19.76
N PHE A 99 10.35 5.39 18.76
CA PHE A 99 10.54 6.36 17.69
C PHE A 99 10.34 7.76 18.30
N SER A 100 11.42 8.30 18.87
CA SER A 100 11.37 9.45 19.78
C SER A 100 10.90 10.74 19.09
N ASN A 101 11.28 10.95 17.82
CA ASN A 101 10.78 11.96 16.87
C ASN A 101 11.75 12.07 15.67
N PHE A 102 11.40 12.88 14.67
CA PHE A 102 12.20 13.10 13.45
C PHE A 102 13.54 13.82 13.69
N ASP A 103 13.67 14.56 14.80
CA ASP A 103 14.86 15.37 15.12
C ASP A 103 15.79 14.71 16.15
N SER A 104 15.56 13.44 16.50
CA SER A 104 16.38 12.75 17.50
C SER A 104 17.73 12.31 16.92
N VAL A 105 18.75 13.15 17.09
CA VAL A 105 20.16 12.76 16.89
C VAL A 105 20.67 12.17 18.20
N VAL A 106 20.88 10.85 18.23
CA VAL A 106 21.58 10.19 19.34
C VAL A 106 23.08 10.43 19.16
N ILE A 107 23.58 11.52 19.75
CA ILE A 107 25.03 11.75 19.86
C ILE A 107 25.52 10.90 21.04
N ASN A 108 26.13 9.75 20.75
CA ASN A 108 26.88 9.00 21.75
C ASN A 108 28.27 9.61 21.86
N ASP A 109 28.51 10.45 22.87
CA ASP A 109 29.85 10.84 23.31
C ASP A 109 30.29 9.95 24.48
N SER A 110 31.31 9.11 24.27
CA SER A 110 32.30 8.66 25.26
C SER A 110 33.43 7.87 24.58
#